data_AF-A0A955LBZ2-F1
#
_entry.id   AF-A0A955LBZ2-F1
#
_cell.length_a   1.000
_cell.length_b   1.000
_cell.length_c   1.000
_cell.angle_alpha   90.00
_cell.angle_beta   90.00
_cell.angle_gamma   90.00
#
_symmetry.space_group_name_H-M   'P 1'
#
loop_
_entity.id
_entity.type
_entity.pdbx_description
1 polymer ?
#
loop_
_entity_poly.entity_id
_entity_poly.type
_entity_poly.pdbx_seq_one_letter_code
_entity_poly.pdbx_strand_id
1 'polypeptide(L)'
;MAFRTSIFAKSAGLLLLAAMITLSAFAGIDERATASVVDTLRLPPEQAISAGTPAEQPVLPPAIAASPDAKSVTVIDTGLTIHAEVYSGQVAQALEELNIQLASADRVTPSRQEAIAHGGTILVERARTLTLIDGGESQEIESTAKTIQELLDELDITLEENDRVEPAADASLPETGDINVIRVTTEEAIEEESIPFDTITTDDNSLEKGTSVIDQEGENGLKRLTYEVTYEDGEELERELIEEEVLSEATPKKVRRGTKVAAPTPAPVTGTPTGNIQTGRATYYWGPTAAASTTLPRGTNVRVTNTNTGRSLDVVIDDTGGFSYPTVIDLRSDLFQQLGAPLSAGVIPVTVEVLQ
;
A
#
# COMPACT_ATOMS: atom_id res chain seq x y z
N MET A 1 3.06 10.59 40.88
CA MET A 1 3.37 9.78 39.69
C MET A 1 2.50 8.54 39.71
N ALA A 2 1.35 8.60 39.05
CA ALA A 2 0.44 7.47 38.91
C ALA A 2 0.34 7.18 37.41
N PHE A 3 0.95 6.08 36.99
CA PHE A 3 0.83 5.55 35.63
C PHE A 3 -0.62 5.09 35.42
N ARG A 4 -1.31 5.68 34.45
CA ARG A 4 -2.58 5.17 33.94
C ARG A 4 -2.31 4.45 32.62
N THR A 5 -2.26 3.13 32.71
CA THR A 5 -2.38 2.23 31.57
C THR A 5 -3.84 2.24 31.10
N SER A 6 -4.08 2.49 29.81
CA SER A 6 -5.39 2.34 29.17
C SER A 6 -5.22 1.45 27.95
N ILE A 7 -6.02 0.39 27.90
CA ILE A 7 -5.99 -0.71 26.95
C ILE A 7 -7.41 -0.84 26.36
N PHE A 8 -7.47 -1.03 25.03
CA PHE A 8 -8.55 -1.55 24.16
C PHE A 8 -9.91 -0.84 24.08
N ALA A 9 -10.33 -0.51 22.84
CA ALA A 9 -11.46 -1.21 22.19
C ALA A 9 -11.56 -0.89 20.69
N LYS A 10 -11.56 -1.95 19.86
CA LYS A 10 -12.04 -1.96 18.47
C LYS A 10 -13.56 -1.83 18.45
N SER A 11 -14.11 -1.05 17.52
CA SER A 11 -15.53 -1.10 17.14
C SER A 11 -15.67 -1.15 15.62
N ALA A 12 -16.08 -2.32 15.13
CA ALA A 12 -16.63 -2.48 13.78
C ALA A 12 -18.13 -2.15 13.83
N GLY A 13 -18.62 -1.34 12.88
CA GLY A 13 -20.02 -0.94 12.79
C GLY A 13 -20.44 -0.65 11.35
N LEU A 14 -21.20 -1.59 10.80
CA LEU A 14 -21.82 -1.66 9.48
C LEU A 14 -22.93 -0.60 9.27
N LEU A 15 -23.00 0.06 8.11
CA LEU A 15 -24.29 0.43 7.48
C LEU A 15 -24.15 0.66 5.96
N LEU A 16 -25.28 0.58 5.26
CA LEU A 16 -25.50 0.11 3.89
C LEU A 16 -26.32 1.15 3.09
N LEU A 17 -26.17 1.14 1.74
CA LEU A 17 -27.08 1.69 0.69
C LEU A 17 -27.04 3.23 0.47
N ALA A 18 -27.10 3.84 -0.73
CA ALA A 18 -27.56 3.48 -2.08
C ALA A 18 -26.93 4.46 -3.13
N ALA A 19 -26.44 4.04 -4.30
CA ALA A 19 -27.11 3.97 -5.62
C ALA A 19 -26.90 5.18 -6.60
N MET A 20 -26.20 4.87 -7.71
CA MET A 20 -26.50 5.20 -9.13
C MET A 20 -26.54 6.67 -9.62
N ILE A 21 -25.63 7.03 -10.55
CA ILE A 21 -25.84 7.28 -12.01
C ILE A 21 -24.60 8.00 -12.57
N THR A 22 -23.86 7.36 -13.47
CA THR A 22 -22.90 8.04 -14.36
C THR A 22 -23.46 8.04 -15.78
N LEU A 23 -23.64 9.23 -16.37
CA LEU A 23 -23.99 9.40 -17.77
C LEU A 23 -23.00 10.35 -18.46
N SER A 24 -22.15 9.74 -19.30
CA SER A 24 -21.61 10.17 -20.59
C SER A 24 -21.18 11.64 -20.80
N ALA A 25 -19.86 11.86 -20.86
CA ALA A 25 -19.22 13.04 -21.45
C ALA A 25 -19.24 12.97 -22.99
N PHE A 26 -19.59 14.09 -23.63
CA PHE A 26 -19.55 14.27 -25.10
C PHE A 26 -18.41 15.22 -25.51
N ALA A 27 -17.85 14.89 -26.67
CA ALA A 27 -16.66 15.38 -27.37
C ALA A 27 -16.38 16.90 -27.43
N GLY A 28 -15.08 17.24 -27.33
CA GLY A 28 -14.26 17.69 -28.47
C GLY A 28 -14.47 19.12 -28.97
N ILE A 29 -13.52 20.00 -28.66
CA ILE A 29 -13.30 21.28 -29.35
C ILE A 29 -11.99 21.16 -30.13
N ASP A 30 -12.05 21.37 -31.44
CA ASP A 30 -10.89 21.70 -32.25
C ASP A 30 -11.25 22.78 -33.29
N GLU A 31 -10.19 23.46 -33.72
CA GLU A 31 -10.05 24.81 -34.22
C GLU A 31 -10.48 25.07 -35.69
N ARG A 32 -10.66 26.37 -36.00
CA ARG A 32 -10.58 27.06 -37.33
C ARG A 32 -11.75 26.98 -38.32
N ALA A 33 -12.30 28.15 -38.67
CA ALA A 33 -12.20 28.72 -40.04
C ALA A 33 -12.83 30.12 -40.15
N THR A 34 -12.14 30.96 -40.90
CA THR A 34 -12.46 32.33 -41.37
C THR A 34 -13.61 32.36 -42.39
N ALA A 35 -14.41 33.45 -42.44
CA ALA A 35 -14.60 34.29 -43.64
C ALA A 35 -15.76 35.31 -43.51
N SER A 36 -15.44 36.53 -43.95
CA SER A 36 -16.29 37.67 -44.35
C SER A 36 -17.52 37.32 -45.19
N VAL A 37 -18.67 37.95 -44.94
CA VAL A 37 -19.53 38.59 -45.98
C VAL A 37 -20.37 39.72 -45.34
N VAL A 38 -20.26 40.91 -45.90
CA VAL A 38 -21.16 42.06 -45.72
C VAL A 38 -22.37 41.84 -46.62
N ASP A 39 -23.59 41.81 -46.09
CA ASP A 39 -24.79 41.87 -46.94
C ASP A 39 -25.87 42.79 -46.34
N THR A 40 -26.52 43.47 -47.26
CA THR A 40 -27.14 44.78 -47.16
C THR A 40 -28.65 44.60 -46.99
N LEU A 41 -29.23 44.99 -45.86
CA LEU A 41 -30.69 45.10 -45.72
C LEU A 41 -31.15 46.56 -45.82
N ARG A 42 -31.63 46.85 -47.03
CA ARG A 42 -32.33 48.04 -47.50
C ARG A 42 -33.70 48.15 -46.81
N LEU A 43 -33.93 49.21 -46.04
CA LEU A 43 -35.25 49.55 -45.49
C LEU A 43 -36.15 50.20 -46.57
N PRO A 44 -37.45 49.85 -46.66
CA PRO A 44 -38.41 50.55 -47.53
C PRO A 44 -38.93 51.86 -46.89
N PRO A 45 -39.49 52.79 -47.70
CA PRO A 45 -39.76 54.17 -47.28
C PRO A 45 -41.07 54.34 -46.50
N GLU A 46 -41.08 55.42 -45.72
CA GLU A 46 -42.17 55.90 -44.86
C GLU A 46 -43.54 55.97 -45.54
N GLN A 47 -44.56 55.49 -44.82
CA GLN A 47 -45.96 55.80 -45.07
C GLN A 47 -46.45 56.73 -43.96
N ALA A 48 -46.80 57.96 -44.34
CA ALA A 48 -47.37 58.97 -43.47
C ALA A 48 -48.71 58.51 -42.87
N ILE A 49 -48.83 58.60 -41.54
CA ILE A 49 -50.09 58.35 -40.82
C ILE A 49 -50.68 59.70 -40.38
N SER A 50 -51.95 59.86 -40.76
CA SER A 50 -52.84 60.99 -40.53
C SER A 50 -52.90 61.46 -39.07
N ALA A 51 -52.99 62.78 -38.89
CA ALA A 51 -53.19 63.45 -37.60
C ALA A 51 -54.42 62.88 -36.86
N GLY A 52 -54.17 62.17 -35.76
CA GLY A 52 -55.15 61.78 -34.77
C GLY A 52 -55.03 62.67 -33.53
N THR A 53 -56.18 63.21 -33.10
CA THR A 53 -56.65 63.66 -31.78
C THR A 53 -55.62 64.06 -30.70
N PRO A 54 -55.79 65.19 -29.97
CA PRO A 54 -54.90 65.55 -28.86
C PRO A 54 -54.82 64.42 -27.85
N ALA A 55 -53.60 64.04 -27.46
CA ALA A 55 -53.36 63.08 -26.38
C ALA A 55 -54.03 63.59 -25.09
N GLU A 56 -54.99 62.82 -24.59
CA GLU A 56 -55.53 62.97 -23.25
C GLU A 56 -54.36 62.78 -22.28
N GLN A 57 -54.05 63.80 -21.46
CA GLN A 57 -53.03 63.67 -20.43
C GLN A 57 -53.39 62.49 -19.53
N PRO A 58 -52.43 61.62 -19.16
CA PRO A 58 -52.71 60.53 -18.25
C PRO A 58 -53.21 61.14 -16.94
N VAL A 59 -54.49 60.97 -16.64
CA VAL A 59 -55.03 61.21 -15.30
C VAL A 59 -54.27 60.29 -14.37
N LEU A 60 -53.42 60.88 -13.51
CA LEU A 60 -52.81 60.19 -12.39
C LEU A 60 -53.95 59.52 -11.61
N PRO A 61 -53.86 58.22 -11.27
CA PRO A 61 -54.82 57.63 -10.37
C PRO A 61 -54.89 58.48 -9.09
N PRO A 62 -56.06 58.59 -8.43
CA PRO A 62 -56.16 59.32 -7.17
C PRO A 62 -55.09 58.77 -6.23
N ALA A 63 -54.31 59.66 -5.61
CA ALA A 63 -53.39 59.28 -4.54
C ALA A 63 -54.18 58.45 -3.53
N ILE A 64 -53.86 57.16 -3.43
CA ILE A 64 -54.45 56.28 -2.45
C ILE A 64 -54.09 56.93 -1.11
N ALA A 65 -55.09 57.42 -0.38
CA ALA A 65 -54.84 58.03 0.92
C ALA A 65 -54.17 56.95 1.79
N ALA A 66 -52.94 57.21 2.24
CA ALA A 66 -52.23 56.34 3.17
C ALA A 66 -53.17 56.04 4.35
N SER A 67 -53.36 54.76 4.65
CA SER A 67 -54.15 54.36 5.82
C SER A 67 -53.45 54.91 7.07
N PRO A 68 -54.18 55.52 8.04
CA PRO A 68 -53.54 56.11 9.22
C PRO A 68 -52.81 55.09 10.10
N ASP A 69 -53.10 53.80 9.92
CA ASP A 69 -52.51 52.69 10.67
C ASP A 69 -51.34 52.02 9.93
N ALA A 70 -51.05 52.42 8.68
CA ALA A 70 -49.97 51.84 7.88
C ALA A 70 -48.60 52.41 8.28
N LYS A 71 -47.63 51.52 8.49
CA LYS A 71 -46.24 51.85 8.81
C LYS A 71 -45.38 51.73 7.56
N SER A 72 -44.71 52.82 7.19
CA SER A 72 -43.67 52.77 6.17
C SER A 72 -42.45 52.03 6.73
N VAL A 73 -41.90 51.10 5.95
CA VAL A 73 -40.70 50.34 6.31
C VAL A 73 -39.75 50.23 5.13
N THR A 74 -38.46 50.14 5.43
CA THR A 74 -37.43 49.81 4.45
C THR A 74 -36.83 48.47 4.82
N VAL A 75 -37.00 47.45 3.97
CA VAL A 75 -36.37 46.14 4.16
C VAL A 75 -35.13 46.07 3.28
N ILE A 76 -33.99 45.67 3.85
CA ILE A 76 -32.75 45.40 3.12
C ILE A 76 -32.50 43.89 3.23
N ASP A 77 -32.76 43.15 2.17
CA ASP A 77 -32.54 41.70 2.10
C ASP A 77 -31.40 41.41 1.13
N THR A 78 -30.25 41.01 1.66
CA THR A 78 -29.07 40.68 0.85
C THR A 78 -28.70 41.80 -0.16
N GLY A 79 -28.84 43.06 0.29
CA GLY A 79 -28.58 44.26 -0.52
C GLY A 79 -29.76 44.76 -1.37
N LEU A 80 -30.84 43.99 -1.52
CA LEU A 80 -32.07 44.45 -2.16
C LEU A 80 -32.84 45.33 -1.19
N THR A 81 -33.07 46.59 -1.58
CA THR A 81 -33.86 47.54 -0.78
C THR A 81 -35.31 47.56 -1.25
N ILE A 82 -36.23 47.26 -0.33
CA ILE A 82 -37.67 47.25 -0.54
C ILE A 82 -38.29 48.33 0.32
N HIS A 83 -39.01 49.27 -0.29
CA HIS A 83 -39.85 50.22 0.43
C HIS A 83 -41.29 49.75 0.40
N ALA A 84 -41.91 49.60 1.57
CA ALA A 84 -43.26 49.09 1.67
C ALA A 84 -44.04 49.76 2.80
N GLU A 85 -45.36 49.58 2.76
CA GLU A 85 -46.26 49.87 3.86
C GLU A 85 -46.76 48.56 4.45
N VAL A 86 -46.63 48.41 5.77
CA VAL A 86 -47.07 47.24 6.52
C VAL A 86 -48.06 47.65 7.60
N TYR A 87 -48.99 46.77 7.94
CA TYR A 87 -50.03 47.01 8.94
C TYR A 87 -49.70 46.32 10.27
N SER A 88 -48.75 45.39 10.23
CA SER A 88 -48.26 44.63 11.36
C SER A 88 -47.49 45.46 12.40
N GLY A 89 -47.50 44.91 13.63
CA GLY A 89 -46.85 45.51 14.78
C GLY A 89 -45.36 45.17 14.91
N GLN A 90 -44.94 44.00 14.41
CA GLN A 90 -43.65 43.37 14.70
C GLN A 90 -42.87 42.97 13.45
N VAL A 91 -41.54 42.91 13.55
CA VAL A 91 -40.61 42.61 12.45
C VAL A 91 -40.99 41.34 11.68
N ALA A 92 -41.19 40.22 12.37
CA ALA A 92 -41.53 38.96 11.71
C ALA A 92 -42.84 39.03 10.90
N GLN A 93 -43.87 39.68 11.46
CA GLN A 93 -45.18 39.82 10.82
C GLN A 93 -45.12 40.73 9.59
N ALA A 94 -44.31 41.79 9.64
CA ALA A 94 -44.12 42.65 8.47
C ALA A 94 -43.41 41.93 7.34
N LEU A 95 -42.40 41.12 7.66
CA LEU A 95 -41.73 40.30 6.65
C LEU A 95 -42.69 39.28 6.04
N GLU A 96 -43.55 38.64 6.84
CA GLU A 96 -44.59 37.73 6.36
C GLU A 96 -45.64 38.44 5.47
N GLU A 97 -46.11 39.64 5.85
CA GLU A 97 -47.01 40.47 5.03
C GLU A 97 -46.41 40.80 3.65
N LEU A 98 -45.08 40.94 3.59
CA LEU A 98 -44.33 41.18 2.36
C LEU A 98 -43.95 39.88 1.62
N ASN A 99 -44.40 38.72 2.09
CA ASN A 99 -44.03 37.39 1.59
C ASN A 99 -42.52 37.10 1.64
N ILE A 100 -41.80 37.74 2.56
CA ILE A 100 -40.38 37.49 2.83
C ILE A 100 -40.30 36.41 3.91
N GLN A 101 -40.08 35.17 3.48
CA GLN A 101 -39.91 34.03 4.38
C GLN A 101 -38.49 34.01 4.92
N LEU A 102 -38.34 33.77 6.22
CA LEU A 102 -37.04 33.66 6.90
C LEU A 102 -36.73 32.20 7.22
N ALA A 103 -35.50 31.77 6.95
CA ALA A 103 -34.96 30.51 7.47
C ALA A 103 -34.70 30.62 8.98
N SER A 104 -34.44 29.49 9.65
CA SER A 104 -34.06 29.49 11.08
C SER A 104 -32.73 30.20 11.31
N ALA A 105 -31.76 30.00 10.43
CA ALA A 105 -30.41 30.56 10.53
C ALA A 105 -30.31 32.01 10.06
N ASP A 106 -31.32 32.56 9.38
CA ASP A 106 -31.33 33.97 8.96
C ASP A 106 -31.33 34.92 10.16
N ARG A 107 -30.52 35.97 10.09
CA ARG A 107 -30.46 37.01 11.11
C ARG A 107 -31.22 38.25 10.64
N VAL A 108 -32.04 38.80 11.54
CA VAL A 108 -32.85 40.00 11.25
C VAL A 108 -32.59 41.06 12.32
N THR A 109 -32.38 42.29 11.88
CA THR A 109 -32.19 43.45 12.74
C THR A 109 -33.15 44.57 12.32
N PRO A 110 -34.04 45.09 13.19
CA PRO A 110 -34.25 44.71 14.60
C PRO A 110 -34.77 43.27 14.75
N SER A 111 -34.81 42.76 15.99
CA SER A 111 -35.13 41.33 16.21
C SER A 111 -36.55 40.97 15.74
N ARG A 112 -36.79 39.69 15.43
CA ARG A 112 -38.07 39.20 14.87
C ARG A 112 -39.30 39.58 15.71
N GLN A 113 -39.15 39.69 17.03
CA GLN A 113 -40.23 40.01 17.97
C GLN A 113 -40.32 41.52 18.27
N GLU A 114 -39.40 42.32 17.76
CA GLU A 114 -39.36 43.75 18.04
C GLU A 114 -40.48 44.47 17.31
N ALA A 115 -41.00 45.51 17.96
CA ALA A 115 -42.03 46.36 17.36
C ALA A 115 -41.42 47.22 16.24
N ILE A 116 -42.12 47.35 15.13
CA ILE A 116 -41.69 48.21 14.03
C ILE A 116 -42.28 49.61 14.19
N ALA A 117 -41.41 50.62 14.05
CA ALA A 117 -41.79 52.03 13.98
C ALA A 117 -42.01 52.48 12.54
N HIS A 118 -42.80 53.54 12.34
CA HIS A 118 -42.92 54.20 11.03
C HIS A 118 -41.55 54.71 10.58
N GLY A 119 -41.21 54.48 9.31
CA GLY A 119 -39.91 54.77 8.73
C GLY A 119 -38.79 53.82 9.17
N GLY A 120 -39.09 52.73 9.87
CA GLY A 120 -38.10 51.78 10.37
C GLY A 120 -37.37 51.03 9.25
N THR A 121 -36.11 50.66 9.50
CA THR A 121 -35.32 49.81 8.61
C THR A 121 -35.21 48.41 9.19
N ILE A 122 -35.46 47.39 8.38
CA ILE A 122 -35.30 45.98 8.71
C ILE A 122 -34.18 45.43 7.82
N LEU A 123 -33.07 45.00 8.43
CA LEU A 123 -31.97 44.32 7.76
C LEU A 123 -32.18 42.81 7.89
N VAL A 124 -32.16 42.10 6.76
CA VAL A 124 -32.20 40.64 6.68
C VAL A 124 -30.84 40.18 6.14
N GLU A 125 -30.12 39.45 6.98
CA GLU A 125 -28.87 38.76 6.64
C GLU A 125 -29.20 37.28 6.45
N ARG A 126 -29.12 36.82 5.21
CA ARG A 126 -29.41 35.44 4.84
C ARG A 126 -28.28 34.52 5.24
N ALA A 127 -28.62 33.39 5.85
CA ALA A 127 -27.65 32.35 6.11
C ALA A 127 -27.25 31.65 4.81
N ARG A 128 -25.99 31.22 4.75
CA ARG A 128 -25.44 30.46 3.65
C ARG A 128 -25.28 29.01 4.08
N THR A 129 -25.73 28.10 3.23
CA THR A 129 -25.55 26.66 3.42
C THR A 129 -24.24 26.23 2.77
N LEU A 130 -23.32 25.69 3.56
CA LEU A 130 -21.98 25.32 3.14
C LEU A 130 -21.61 23.95 3.69
N THR A 131 -20.58 23.35 3.12
CA THR A 131 -19.93 22.17 3.69
C THR A 131 -18.68 22.61 4.42
N LEU A 132 -18.55 22.24 5.69
CA LEU A 132 -17.29 22.27 6.41
C LEU A 132 -16.69 20.87 6.40
N ILE A 133 -15.41 20.75 6.08
CA ILE A 133 -14.63 19.52 6.17
C ILE A 133 -13.51 19.79 7.17
N ASP A 134 -13.56 19.16 8.34
CA ASP A 134 -12.57 19.34 9.42
C ASP A 134 -11.84 18.03 9.68
N GLY A 135 -10.53 17.98 9.39
CA GLY A 135 -9.75 16.76 9.58
C GLY A 135 -10.28 15.58 8.76
N GLY A 136 -10.85 15.85 7.58
CA GLY A 136 -11.53 14.87 6.73
C GLY A 136 -13.00 14.55 7.11
N GLU A 137 -13.53 15.09 8.20
CA GLU A 137 -14.93 14.91 8.59
C GLU A 137 -15.83 16.00 8.01
N SER A 138 -16.85 15.61 7.23
CA SER A 138 -17.75 16.54 6.55
C SER A 138 -19.03 16.83 7.35
N GLN A 139 -19.40 18.10 7.43
CA GLN A 139 -20.60 18.61 8.07
C GLN A 139 -21.27 19.71 7.22
N GLU A 140 -22.59 19.65 7.09
CA GLU A 140 -23.38 20.76 6.54
C GLU A 140 -23.61 21.82 7.63
N ILE A 141 -23.38 23.08 7.27
CA ILE A 141 -23.52 24.24 8.17
C ILE A 141 -24.36 25.34 7.52
N GLU A 142 -25.09 26.08 8.35
CA GLU A 142 -25.80 27.29 7.95
C GLU A 142 -25.31 28.47 8.79
N SER A 143 -24.75 29.51 8.18
CA SER A 143 -24.22 30.65 8.94
C SER A 143 -24.38 31.99 8.22
N THR A 144 -24.48 33.06 9.02
CA THR A 144 -24.48 34.46 8.56
C THR A 144 -23.11 35.14 8.71
N ALA A 145 -22.09 34.41 9.21
CA ALA A 145 -20.74 34.90 9.38
C ALA A 145 -20.19 35.50 8.09
N LYS A 146 -19.41 36.58 8.17
CA LYS A 146 -18.91 37.31 7.00
C LYS A 146 -17.62 36.74 6.46
N THR A 147 -16.81 36.15 7.33
CA THR A 147 -15.50 35.56 7.01
C THR A 147 -15.43 34.13 7.49
N ILE A 148 -14.47 33.37 6.97
CA ILE A 148 -14.22 32.01 7.43
C ILE A 148 -13.81 31.98 8.90
N GLN A 149 -13.00 32.93 9.37
CA GLN A 149 -12.61 33.04 10.77
C GLN A 149 -13.82 33.24 11.69
N GLU A 150 -14.74 34.14 11.33
CA GLU A 150 -15.97 34.36 12.11
C GLU A 150 -16.83 33.10 12.17
N LEU A 151 -16.86 32.32 11.09
CA LEU A 151 -17.53 31.01 11.08
C LEU A 151 -16.83 30.01 12.01
N LEU A 152 -15.51 29.91 11.94
CA LEU A 152 -14.74 29.00 12.81
C LEU A 152 -14.95 29.37 14.29
N ASP A 153 -14.94 30.66 14.62
CA ASP A 153 -15.24 31.16 15.96
C ASP A 153 -16.68 30.82 16.40
N GLU A 154 -17.67 30.95 15.49
CA GLU A 154 -19.07 30.57 15.75
C GLU A 154 -19.24 29.08 16.07
N LEU A 155 -18.42 28.23 15.45
CA LEU A 155 -18.42 26.77 15.63
C LEU A 155 -17.48 26.29 16.74
N ASP A 156 -16.83 27.21 17.48
CA ASP A 156 -15.82 26.91 18.49
C ASP A 156 -14.61 26.10 17.94
N ILE A 157 -14.28 26.28 16.66
CA ILE A 157 -13.16 25.61 15.98
C ILE A 157 -11.92 26.49 16.08
N THR A 158 -10.89 25.99 16.76
CA THR A 158 -9.58 26.66 16.86
C THR A 158 -8.56 25.92 15.99
N LEU A 159 -7.75 26.67 15.24
CA LEU A 159 -6.64 26.14 14.46
C LEU A 159 -5.38 26.05 15.34
N GLU A 160 -4.69 24.92 15.30
CA GLU A 160 -3.37 24.76 15.91
C GLU A 160 -2.26 25.40 15.04
N GLU A 161 -1.01 25.38 15.51
CA GLU A 161 0.11 26.08 14.87
C GLU A 161 0.32 25.69 13.40
N ASN A 162 0.12 24.41 13.07
CA ASN A 162 0.35 23.86 11.73
C ASN A 162 -0.94 23.64 10.93
N ASP A 163 -2.11 23.85 11.55
CA ASP A 163 -3.39 23.70 10.89
C ASP A 163 -3.61 24.80 9.85
N ARG A 164 -4.38 24.47 8.81
CA ARG A 164 -4.68 25.39 7.71
C ARG A 164 -6.16 25.35 7.40
N VAL A 165 -6.68 26.42 6.82
CA VAL A 165 -8.04 26.45 6.29
C VAL A 165 -8.06 26.96 4.86
N GLU A 166 -8.84 26.29 4.02
CA GLU A 166 -9.04 26.62 2.62
C GLU A 166 -10.55 26.78 2.32
N PRO A 167 -11.02 27.95 1.88
CA PRO A 167 -10.26 29.18 1.67
C PRO A 167 -9.67 29.77 2.98
N ALA A 168 -8.74 30.72 2.84
CA ALA A 168 -8.03 31.33 3.97
C ALA A 168 -8.99 31.93 5.02
N ALA A 169 -8.62 31.89 6.30
CA ALA A 169 -9.50 32.29 7.40
C ALA A 169 -10.05 33.73 7.29
N ASP A 170 -9.27 34.66 6.75
CA ASP A 170 -9.69 36.06 6.55
C ASP A 170 -10.52 36.29 5.28
N ALA A 171 -10.66 35.28 4.42
CA ALA A 171 -11.47 35.36 3.22
C ALA A 171 -12.95 35.51 3.59
N SER A 172 -13.68 36.26 2.77
CA SER A 172 -15.14 36.31 2.85
C SER A 172 -15.70 34.91 2.72
N LEU A 173 -16.70 34.60 3.56
CA LEU A 173 -17.37 33.32 3.50
C LEU A 173 -17.98 33.13 2.09
N PRO A 174 -17.75 31.99 1.41
CA PRO A 174 -18.26 31.76 0.06
C PRO A 174 -19.78 31.62 0.06
N GLU A 175 -20.42 31.86 -1.09
CA GLU A 175 -21.87 31.67 -1.25
C GLU A 175 -22.27 30.19 -1.30
N THR A 176 -21.38 29.34 -1.82
CA THR A 176 -21.56 27.90 -1.95
C THR A 176 -20.19 27.21 -1.94
N GLY A 177 -20.16 25.92 -1.63
CA GLY A 177 -18.97 25.09 -1.74
C GLY A 177 -18.42 24.67 -0.38
N ASP A 178 -17.17 24.26 -0.38
CA ASP A 178 -16.55 23.60 0.76
C ASP A 178 -15.52 24.52 1.43
N ILE A 179 -15.46 24.42 2.76
CA ILE A 179 -14.43 25.01 3.60
C ILE A 179 -13.68 23.84 4.22
N ASN A 180 -12.38 23.74 3.97
CA ASN A 180 -11.54 22.64 4.40
C ASN A 180 -10.63 23.12 5.51
N VAL A 181 -10.82 22.62 6.72
CA VAL A 181 -9.88 22.73 7.83
C VAL A 181 -8.97 21.51 7.77
N ILE A 182 -7.72 21.74 7.38
CA ILE A 182 -6.68 20.73 7.21
C ILE A 182 -5.93 20.63 8.53
N ARG A 183 -6.04 19.48 9.19
CA ARG A 183 -5.42 19.22 10.51
C ARG A 183 -4.05 18.61 10.35
N VAL A 184 -3.04 19.23 10.95
CA VAL A 184 -1.66 18.75 10.89
C VAL A 184 -1.16 18.42 12.28
N THR A 185 -0.87 17.15 12.52
CA THR A 185 -0.34 16.67 13.81
C THR A 185 0.99 15.96 13.62
N THR A 186 1.83 16.00 14.66
CA THR A 186 3.11 15.31 14.68
C THR A 186 3.18 14.43 15.92
N GLU A 187 3.55 13.15 15.75
CA GLU A 187 3.63 12.17 16.83
C GLU A 187 4.94 11.39 16.76
N GLU A 188 5.44 10.94 17.92
CA GLU A 188 6.57 10.00 17.98
C GLU A 188 6.07 8.55 17.81
N ALA A 189 6.61 7.85 16.82
CA ALA A 189 6.36 6.42 16.61
C ALA A 189 7.62 5.61 16.96
N ILE A 190 7.45 4.57 17.78
CA ILE A 190 8.54 3.69 18.19
C ILE A 190 8.38 2.34 17.50
N GLU A 191 9.43 1.92 16.81
CA GLU A 191 9.53 0.59 16.19
C GLU A 191 10.77 -0.14 16.71
N GLU A 192 10.69 -1.46 16.85
CA GLU A 192 11.82 -2.31 17.22
C GLU A 192 12.20 -3.23 16.05
N GLU A 193 13.48 -3.26 15.71
CA GLU A 193 14.03 -4.10 14.64
C GLU A 193 15.10 -5.05 15.17
N SER A 194 15.09 -6.29 14.68
CA SER A 194 16.12 -7.27 15.02
C SER A 194 17.43 -6.98 14.28
N ILE A 195 18.55 -7.06 14.97
CA ILE A 195 19.90 -7.01 14.38
C ILE A 195 20.37 -8.45 14.14
N PRO A 196 20.47 -8.93 12.89
CA PRO A 196 20.88 -10.30 12.62
C PRO A 196 22.26 -10.63 13.20
N PHE A 197 22.45 -11.84 13.74
CA PHE A 197 23.77 -12.30 14.16
C PHE A 197 24.61 -12.85 13.00
N ASP A 198 25.93 -12.74 13.14
CA ASP A 198 26.89 -13.39 12.24
C ASP A 198 27.24 -14.82 12.67
N THR A 199 27.62 -15.67 11.72
CA THR A 199 28.18 -17.00 12.02
C THR A 199 29.69 -17.03 11.81
N ILE A 200 30.44 -17.25 12.89
CA ILE A 200 31.89 -17.39 12.88
C ILE A 200 32.23 -18.89 12.81
N THR A 201 32.86 -19.32 11.71
CA THR A 201 33.33 -20.71 11.54
C THR A 201 34.83 -20.81 11.76
N THR A 202 35.27 -21.74 12.62
CA THR A 202 36.69 -22.03 12.86
C THR A 202 37.02 -23.47 12.47
N ASP A 203 38.14 -23.70 11.79
CA ASP A 203 38.57 -25.04 11.43
C ASP A 203 39.16 -25.78 12.64
N ASP A 204 38.82 -27.06 12.78
CA ASP A 204 39.31 -27.94 13.85
C ASP A 204 39.87 -29.24 13.26
N ASN A 205 41.16 -29.50 13.51
CA ASN A 205 41.87 -30.66 12.99
C ASN A 205 41.71 -31.93 13.85
N SER A 206 41.00 -31.85 14.99
CA SER A 206 40.62 -32.99 15.82
C SER A 206 39.30 -33.60 15.37
N LEU A 207 38.41 -32.78 14.78
CA LEU A 207 37.11 -33.19 14.25
C LEU A 207 37.22 -33.74 12.82
N GLU A 208 36.51 -34.83 12.55
CA GLU A 208 36.49 -35.48 11.23
C GLU A 208 35.97 -34.55 10.14
N LYS A 209 36.62 -34.57 8.97
CA LYS A 209 36.19 -33.76 7.83
C LYS A 209 34.74 -34.06 7.44
N GLY A 210 33.92 -33.01 7.39
CA GLY A 210 32.48 -33.10 7.11
C GLY A 210 31.60 -33.07 8.37
N THR A 211 32.19 -33.13 9.56
CA THR A 211 31.48 -32.89 10.83
C THR A 211 31.55 -31.41 11.22
N SER A 212 30.60 -30.94 12.04
CA SER A 212 30.63 -29.61 12.63
C SER A 212 30.05 -29.65 14.03
N VAL A 213 30.60 -28.82 14.92
CA VAL A 213 30.16 -28.67 16.30
C VAL A 213 29.82 -27.21 16.53
N ILE A 214 28.65 -26.92 17.08
CA ILE A 214 28.27 -25.58 17.48
C ILE A 214 28.83 -25.35 18.89
N ASP A 215 29.71 -24.36 19.03
CA ASP A 215 30.31 -23.99 20.31
C ASP A 215 29.49 -22.92 21.05
N GLN A 216 28.80 -22.07 20.29
CA GLN A 216 27.93 -21.01 20.80
C GLN A 216 26.79 -20.81 19.81
N GLU A 217 25.55 -20.83 20.29
CA GLU A 217 24.41 -20.41 19.47
C GLU A 217 24.48 -18.89 19.22
N GLY A 218 23.90 -18.47 18.09
CA GLY A 218 23.78 -17.06 17.75
C GLY A 218 22.47 -16.50 18.27
N GLU A 219 22.47 -15.25 18.69
CA GLU A 219 21.29 -14.52 19.13
C GLU A 219 21.24 -13.17 18.42
N ASN A 220 20.12 -12.86 17.78
CA ASN A 220 19.94 -11.56 17.16
C ASN A 220 19.96 -10.47 18.25
N GLY A 221 20.57 -9.34 17.92
CA GLY A 221 20.42 -8.13 18.70
C GLY A 221 19.05 -7.48 18.45
N LEU A 222 18.83 -6.35 19.11
CA LEU A 222 17.60 -5.56 19.01
C LEU A 222 17.97 -4.08 19.00
N LYS A 223 17.41 -3.33 18.08
CA LYS A 223 17.47 -1.87 18.07
C LYS A 223 16.08 -1.27 18.10
N ARG A 224 15.97 -0.10 18.69
CA ARG A 224 14.78 0.76 18.69
C ARG A 224 15.01 1.91 17.72
N LEU A 225 13.98 2.18 16.93
CA LEU A 225 13.91 3.30 16.01
C LEU A 225 12.78 4.20 16.49
N THR A 226 13.10 5.45 16.78
CA THR A 226 12.11 6.49 17.09
C THR A 226 11.96 7.37 15.87
N TYR A 227 10.74 7.46 15.37
CA TYR A 227 10.38 8.29 14.24
C TYR A 227 9.55 9.47 14.71
N GLU A 228 9.76 10.63 14.10
CA GLU A 228 8.78 11.71 14.12
C GLU A 228 7.88 11.52 12.89
N VAL A 229 6.58 11.37 13.10
CA VAL A 229 5.60 11.10 12.05
C VAL A 229 4.62 12.26 11.97
N THR A 230 4.50 12.86 10.79
CA THR A 230 3.56 13.95 10.51
C THR A 230 2.34 13.41 9.79
N TYR A 231 1.16 13.77 10.29
CA TYR A 231 -0.14 13.41 9.75
C TYR A 231 -0.84 14.65 9.20
N GLU A 232 -1.55 14.48 8.08
CA GLU A 232 -2.47 15.47 7.51
C GLU A 232 -3.85 14.80 7.42
N ASP A 233 -4.86 15.39 8.07
CA ASP A 233 -6.22 14.83 8.17
C ASP A 233 -6.26 13.36 8.66
N GLY A 234 -5.31 13.02 9.54
CA GLY A 234 -5.15 11.68 10.10
C GLY A 234 -4.44 10.67 9.18
N GLU A 235 -4.06 11.07 7.96
CA GLU A 235 -3.25 10.26 7.04
C GLU A 235 -1.76 10.57 7.21
N GLU A 236 -0.91 9.53 7.25
CA GLU A 236 0.55 9.70 7.37
C GLU A 236 1.11 10.39 6.11
N LEU A 237 1.63 11.60 6.27
CA LEU A 237 2.21 12.39 5.20
C LEU A 237 3.71 12.09 5.05
N GLU A 238 4.43 12.10 6.17
CA GLU A 238 5.88 11.92 6.21
C GLU A 238 6.32 11.28 7.53
N ARG A 239 7.41 10.50 7.47
CA ARG A 239 8.09 9.95 8.64
C ARG A 239 9.60 10.21 8.55
N GLU A 240 10.19 10.73 9.62
CA GLU A 240 11.63 10.97 9.74
C GLU A 240 12.22 10.14 10.90
N LEU A 241 13.35 9.45 10.67
CA LEU A 241 14.07 8.75 11.73
C LEU A 241 14.86 9.76 12.56
N ILE A 242 14.45 10.00 13.80
CA ILE A 242 15.09 10.97 14.68
C ILE A 242 16.06 10.33 15.68
N GLU A 243 15.86 9.04 16.02
CA GLU A 243 16.73 8.31 16.94
C GLU A 243 16.84 6.83 16.57
N GLU A 244 18.05 6.28 16.63
CA GLU A 244 18.32 4.83 16.60
C GLU A 244 19.11 4.45 17.85
N GLU A 245 18.58 3.53 18.65
CA GLU A 245 19.19 3.05 19.89
C GLU A 245 19.37 1.52 19.82
N VAL A 246 20.60 1.02 19.95
CA VAL A 246 20.85 -0.42 20.09
C VAL A 246 20.54 -0.85 21.52
N LEU A 247 19.47 -1.62 21.70
CA LEU A 247 19.03 -2.15 23.01
C LEU A 247 19.83 -3.39 23.40
N SER A 248 20.19 -4.24 22.43
CA SER A 248 21.07 -5.40 22.64
C SER A 248 21.91 -5.70 21.40
N GLU A 249 23.19 -5.98 21.61
CA GLU A 249 24.12 -6.38 20.56
C GLU A 249 23.84 -7.83 20.09
N ALA A 250 24.02 -8.08 18.80
CA ALA A 250 23.92 -9.43 18.26
C ALA A 250 25.09 -10.31 18.75
N THR A 251 24.76 -11.51 19.22
CA THR A 251 25.75 -12.49 19.67
C THR A 251 26.03 -13.48 18.55
N PRO A 252 27.28 -13.61 18.06
CA PRO A 252 27.57 -14.44 16.90
C PRO A 252 27.44 -15.93 17.21
N LYS A 253 26.93 -16.71 16.25
CA LYS A 253 26.98 -18.18 16.30
C LYS A 253 28.41 -18.64 16.02
N LYS A 254 28.99 -19.46 16.90
CA LYS A 254 30.34 -20.01 16.72
C LYS A 254 30.26 -21.49 16.38
N VAL A 255 30.85 -21.86 15.24
CA VAL A 255 30.84 -23.24 14.73
C VAL A 255 32.27 -23.69 14.46
N ARG A 256 32.67 -24.84 14.99
CA ARG A 256 33.88 -25.52 14.56
C ARG A 256 33.58 -26.52 13.46
N ARG A 257 34.35 -26.48 12.37
CA ARG A 257 34.25 -27.42 11.26
C ARG A 257 35.43 -28.39 11.28
N GLY A 258 35.15 -29.68 11.14
CA GLY A 258 36.18 -30.69 11.07
C GLY A 258 37.02 -30.63 9.80
N THR A 259 38.34 -30.74 9.97
CA THR A 259 39.33 -30.79 8.89
C THR A 259 40.20 -32.06 8.95
N LYS A 260 40.01 -32.91 9.98
CA LYS A 260 40.72 -34.18 10.11
C LYS A 260 40.33 -35.12 8.98
N VAL A 261 41.20 -35.27 8.00
CA VAL A 261 41.06 -36.29 6.97
C VAL A 261 41.49 -37.62 7.59
N ALA A 262 40.68 -38.67 7.40
CA ALA A 262 41.07 -40.01 7.81
C ALA A 262 42.45 -40.35 7.21
N ALA A 263 43.34 -40.93 8.01
CA ALA A 263 44.58 -41.47 7.49
C ALA A 263 44.24 -42.42 6.33
N PRO A 264 44.99 -42.39 5.21
CA PRO A 264 44.79 -43.37 4.16
C PRO A 264 44.84 -44.74 4.82
N THR A 265 43.77 -45.52 4.69
CA THR A 265 43.79 -46.93 5.04
C THR A 265 45.05 -47.51 4.40
N PRO A 266 45.92 -48.23 5.13
CA PRO A 266 47.08 -48.87 4.52
C PRO A 266 46.57 -49.58 3.27
N ALA A 267 47.19 -49.28 2.12
CA ALA A 267 46.93 -50.05 0.92
C ALA A 267 46.99 -51.53 1.34
N PRO A 268 46.03 -52.38 0.92
CA PRO A 268 46.08 -53.79 1.25
C PRO A 268 47.50 -54.26 0.96
N VAL A 269 48.18 -54.77 1.99
CA VAL A 269 49.53 -55.30 1.86
C VAL A 269 49.48 -56.27 0.69
N THR A 270 50.09 -55.88 -0.42
CA THR A 270 50.25 -56.74 -1.57
C THR A 270 51.22 -57.81 -1.12
N GLY A 271 50.66 -58.93 -0.66
CA GLY A 271 51.40 -60.16 -0.55
C GLY A 271 52.07 -60.42 -1.89
N THR A 272 53.35 -60.75 -1.84
CA THR A 272 54.17 -61.18 -2.96
C THR A 272 53.40 -62.16 -3.86
N PRO A 273 53.28 -61.93 -5.19
CA PRO A 273 52.49 -62.80 -6.06
C PRO A 273 53.11 -64.19 -6.13
N THR A 274 52.40 -65.18 -5.60
CA THR A 274 52.70 -66.58 -5.91
C THR A 274 51.82 -66.99 -7.08
N GLY A 275 52.32 -66.78 -8.30
CA GLY A 275 52.00 -67.58 -9.49
C GLY A 275 50.63 -67.44 -10.19
N ASN A 276 49.56 -66.93 -9.58
CA ASN A 276 48.20 -67.08 -10.14
C ASN A 276 47.43 -65.76 -10.33
N ILE A 277 48.04 -64.75 -10.96
CA ILE A 277 47.36 -63.47 -11.28
C ILE A 277 47.14 -63.35 -12.80
N GLN A 278 45.88 -63.16 -13.21
CA GLN A 278 45.52 -62.75 -14.57
C GLN A 278 45.37 -61.22 -14.64
N THR A 279 45.88 -60.60 -15.69
CA THR A 279 45.66 -59.16 -15.96
C THR A 279 44.82 -59.02 -17.22
N GLY A 280 43.81 -58.16 -17.18
CA GLY A 280 42.92 -57.93 -18.31
C GLY A 280 41.87 -56.87 -18.01
N ARG A 281 40.69 -57.06 -18.60
CA ARG A 281 39.53 -56.18 -18.39
C ARG A 281 38.45 -56.93 -17.63
N ALA A 282 37.70 -56.18 -16.82
CA ALA A 282 36.40 -56.60 -16.30
C ALA A 282 35.30 -55.86 -17.05
N THR A 283 34.23 -56.57 -17.36
CA THR A 283 32.94 -56.00 -17.81
C THR A 283 31.87 -56.27 -16.75
N TYR A 284 30.62 -55.90 -17.03
CA TYR A 284 29.51 -56.30 -16.19
C TYR A 284 28.30 -56.82 -16.95
N TYR A 285 27.48 -57.59 -16.25
CA TYR A 285 26.18 -58.04 -16.69
C TYR A 285 25.11 -57.90 -15.59
N TRP A 286 23.85 -58.01 -16.01
CA TRP A 286 22.71 -58.13 -15.12
C TRP A 286 22.32 -59.60 -15.02
N GLY A 287 22.40 -60.17 -13.83
CA GLY A 287 22.10 -61.59 -13.63
C GLY A 287 22.24 -62.03 -12.18
N PRO A 288 21.89 -63.29 -11.87
CA PRO A 288 21.89 -63.80 -10.50
C PRO A 288 23.29 -64.18 -10.00
N THR A 289 24.18 -64.56 -10.91
CA THR A 289 25.56 -64.98 -10.64
C THR A 289 26.47 -63.79 -10.35
N ALA A 290 27.50 -64.00 -9.54
CA ALA A 290 28.42 -62.97 -9.06
C ALA A 290 29.53 -62.68 -10.07
N ALA A 291 30.16 -63.71 -10.63
CA ALA A 291 31.31 -63.56 -11.50
C ALA A 291 31.45 -64.71 -12.48
N ALA A 292 31.68 -64.36 -13.74
CA ALA A 292 31.95 -65.30 -14.80
C ALA A 292 33.43 -65.30 -15.20
N SER A 293 33.99 -66.48 -15.51
CA SER A 293 35.33 -66.63 -16.11
C SER A 293 35.37 -67.76 -17.12
N THR A 294 35.95 -67.51 -18.30
CA THR A 294 36.15 -68.55 -19.33
C THR A 294 37.41 -69.39 -19.10
N THR A 295 38.26 -69.03 -18.13
CA THR A 295 39.53 -69.70 -17.85
C THR A 295 39.64 -70.27 -16.44
N LEU A 296 38.87 -69.74 -15.48
CA LEU A 296 38.85 -70.21 -14.10
C LEU A 296 37.63 -71.11 -13.85
N PRO A 297 37.78 -72.26 -13.16
CA PRO A 297 36.66 -73.13 -12.83
C PRO A 297 35.62 -72.47 -11.93
N ARG A 298 34.35 -72.86 -12.07
CA ARG A 298 33.30 -72.47 -11.09
C ARG A 298 33.66 -73.00 -9.70
N GLY A 299 33.42 -72.19 -8.68
CA GLY A 299 33.83 -72.40 -7.29
C GLY A 299 35.18 -71.76 -6.91
N THR A 300 35.92 -71.20 -7.88
CA THR A 300 37.20 -70.54 -7.59
C THR A 300 36.98 -69.21 -6.87
N ASN A 301 37.59 -69.04 -5.69
CA ASN A 301 37.65 -67.75 -5.02
C ASN A 301 38.72 -66.88 -5.68
N VAL A 302 38.36 -65.66 -6.04
CA VAL A 302 39.30 -64.70 -6.66
C VAL A 302 39.19 -63.32 -6.03
N ARG A 303 40.31 -62.62 -5.94
CA ARG A 303 40.37 -61.20 -5.67
C ARG A 303 40.47 -60.43 -6.99
N VAL A 304 39.47 -59.62 -7.28
CA VAL A 304 39.45 -58.71 -8.43
C VAL A 304 39.85 -57.34 -7.95
N THR A 305 40.83 -56.72 -8.62
CA THR A 305 41.29 -55.36 -8.29
C THR A 305 41.15 -54.47 -9.50
N ASN A 306 40.40 -53.38 -9.38
CA ASN A 306 40.36 -52.31 -10.38
C ASN A 306 41.67 -51.52 -10.31
N THR A 307 42.49 -51.62 -11.35
CA THR A 307 43.83 -51.03 -11.34
C THR A 307 43.83 -49.51 -11.45
N ASN A 308 42.71 -48.90 -11.88
CA ASN A 308 42.57 -47.45 -11.90
C ASN A 308 42.36 -46.85 -10.50
N THR A 309 41.68 -47.58 -9.61
CA THR A 309 41.25 -47.07 -8.30
C THR A 309 41.94 -47.75 -7.13
N GLY A 310 42.59 -48.89 -7.36
CA GLY A 310 43.15 -49.75 -6.32
C GLY A 310 42.10 -50.45 -5.47
N ARG A 311 40.80 -50.35 -5.81
CA ARG A 311 39.73 -51.05 -5.08
C ARG A 311 39.72 -52.52 -5.46
N SER A 312 39.57 -53.37 -4.44
CA SER A 312 39.52 -54.81 -4.59
C SER A 312 38.26 -55.41 -3.97
N LEU A 313 37.87 -56.57 -4.46
CA LEU A 313 36.70 -57.32 -4.05
C LEU A 313 37.01 -58.82 -4.21
N ASP A 314 36.61 -59.63 -3.24
CA ASP A 314 36.70 -61.08 -3.32
C ASP A 314 35.36 -61.67 -3.79
N VAL A 315 35.39 -62.47 -4.85
CA VAL A 315 34.21 -63.12 -5.45
C VAL A 315 34.47 -64.59 -5.72
N VAL A 316 33.41 -65.37 -5.77
CA VAL A 316 33.43 -66.75 -6.26
C VAL A 316 33.09 -66.71 -7.75
N ILE A 317 33.88 -67.40 -8.59
CA ILE A 317 33.49 -67.67 -9.97
C ILE A 317 32.32 -68.65 -9.95
N ASP A 318 31.14 -68.21 -10.36
CA ASP A 318 29.91 -68.99 -10.32
C ASP A 318 29.22 -69.07 -11.68
N ASP A 319 29.85 -68.54 -12.73
CA ASP A 319 29.47 -68.70 -14.13
C ASP A 319 30.72 -68.86 -15.03
N THR A 320 30.55 -69.41 -16.23
CA THR A 320 31.63 -69.48 -17.23
C THR A 320 31.61 -68.31 -18.20
N GLY A 321 30.45 -67.68 -18.40
CA GLY A 321 30.29 -66.56 -19.32
C GLY A 321 30.54 -66.90 -20.78
N GLY A 322 30.60 -65.87 -21.62
CA GLY A 322 30.76 -65.97 -23.08
C GLY A 322 31.59 -64.84 -23.69
N PHE A 323 32.68 -64.46 -23.03
CA PHE A 323 33.57 -63.36 -23.44
C PHE A 323 34.98 -63.86 -23.75
N SER A 324 35.71 -63.06 -24.54
CA SER A 324 37.07 -63.38 -24.98
C SER A 324 38.08 -62.35 -24.46
N TYR A 325 39.35 -62.76 -24.46
CA TYR A 325 40.47 -61.89 -24.17
C TYR A 325 40.40 -60.61 -25.03
N PRO A 326 40.62 -59.41 -24.47
CA PRO A 326 41.28 -59.12 -23.19
C PRO A 326 40.38 -59.09 -21.95
N THR A 327 39.09 -59.45 -22.03
CA THR A 327 38.24 -59.59 -20.85
C THR A 327 38.57 -60.91 -20.14
N VAL A 328 38.89 -60.82 -18.85
CA VAL A 328 39.30 -61.97 -18.03
C VAL A 328 38.24 -62.36 -17.00
N ILE A 329 37.33 -61.43 -16.69
CA ILE A 329 36.22 -61.65 -15.76
C ILE A 329 35.04 -60.76 -16.13
N ASP A 330 33.82 -61.26 -15.98
CA ASP A 330 32.59 -60.48 -16.13
C ASP A 330 31.86 -60.51 -14.80
N LEU A 331 31.50 -59.34 -14.28
CA LEU A 331 30.97 -59.20 -12.91
C LEU A 331 29.50 -58.85 -12.92
N ARG A 332 28.78 -59.21 -11.87
CA ARG A 332 27.46 -58.61 -11.64
C ARG A 332 27.61 -57.09 -11.47
N SER A 333 26.66 -56.32 -11.98
CA SER A 333 26.69 -54.85 -12.01
C SER A 333 26.97 -54.19 -10.66
N ASP A 334 26.39 -54.68 -9.56
CA ASP A 334 26.64 -54.18 -8.20
C ASP A 334 28.09 -54.41 -7.75
N LEU A 335 28.67 -55.56 -8.08
CA LEU A 335 30.06 -55.90 -7.78
C LEU A 335 31.04 -55.06 -8.61
N PHE A 336 30.70 -54.83 -9.88
CA PHE A 336 31.44 -53.90 -10.75
C PHE A 336 31.44 -52.46 -10.18
N GLN A 337 30.32 -52.01 -9.63
CA GLN A 337 30.23 -50.71 -8.97
C GLN A 337 31.00 -50.65 -7.65
N GLN A 338 31.03 -51.74 -6.87
CA GLN A 338 31.82 -51.82 -5.64
C GLN A 338 33.33 -51.68 -5.91
N LEU A 339 33.81 -52.13 -7.07
CA LEU A 339 35.16 -51.85 -7.57
C LEU A 339 35.42 -50.36 -7.93
N GLY A 340 34.45 -49.48 -7.67
CA GLY A 340 34.54 -48.04 -7.90
C GLY A 340 34.38 -47.64 -9.35
N ALA A 341 33.75 -48.48 -10.18
CA ALA A 341 33.47 -48.18 -11.57
C ALA A 341 31.98 -47.83 -11.76
N PRO A 342 31.64 -46.65 -12.31
CA PRO A 342 30.26 -46.40 -12.70
C PRO A 342 29.87 -47.37 -13.84
N LEU A 343 28.61 -47.81 -13.90
CA LEU A 343 28.16 -48.70 -14.98
C LEU A 343 28.34 -48.09 -16.37
N SER A 344 28.31 -46.76 -16.47
CA SER A 344 28.62 -46.03 -17.72
C SER A 344 30.03 -46.27 -18.25
N ALA A 345 30.98 -46.72 -17.41
CA ALA A 345 32.31 -47.08 -17.86
C ALA A 345 32.28 -48.30 -18.80
N GLY A 346 31.31 -49.20 -18.63
CA GLY A 346 31.16 -50.45 -19.39
C GLY A 346 32.23 -51.50 -19.08
N VAL A 347 33.46 -51.06 -18.88
CA VAL A 347 34.65 -51.89 -18.82
C VAL A 347 35.77 -51.19 -18.06
N ILE A 348 36.51 -51.93 -17.25
CA ILE A 348 37.62 -51.41 -16.45
C ILE A 348 38.84 -52.33 -16.52
N PRO A 349 40.07 -51.81 -16.39
CA PRO A 349 41.25 -52.63 -16.26
C PRO A 349 41.30 -53.28 -14.87
N VAL A 350 41.64 -54.57 -14.82
CA VAL A 350 41.70 -55.34 -13.57
C VAL A 350 42.88 -56.29 -13.52
N THR A 351 43.27 -56.65 -12.29
CA THR A 351 43.98 -57.89 -11.99
C THR A 351 43.06 -58.84 -11.24
N VAL A 352 43.09 -60.13 -11.57
CA VAL A 352 42.34 -61.20 -10.93
C VAL A 352 43.33 -62.19 -10.33
N GLU A 353 43.34 -62.30 -9.00
CA GLU A 353 44.20 -63.19 -8.23
C GLU A 353 43.39 -64.38 -7.70
N VAL A 354 43.83 -65.61 -7.93
CA VAL A 354 43.19 -66.79 -7.34
C VAL A 354 43.58 -66.91 -5.86
N LEU A 355 42.58 -66.97 -4.99
CA LEU A 355 42.74 -67.14 -3.55
C LEU A 355 42.78 -68.64 -3.21
N GLN A 356 43.74 -69.04 -2.37
CA GLN A 356 43.92 -70.43 -1.92
C GLN A 356 42.99 -70.80 -0.75
#